data_AF-H9W537-F1
#
_entry.id   AF-H9W537-F1
#
_cell.length_a   1.000
_cell.length_b   1.000
_cell.length_c   1.000
_cell.angle_alpha   90.00
_cell.angle_beta   90.00
_cell.angle_gamma   90.00
#
_symmetry.space_group_name_H-M   'P 1'
#
loop_
_entity.id
_entity.type
_entity.pdbx_description
1 polymer ?
#
loop_
_entity_poly.entity_id
_entity_poly.type
_entity_poly.pdbx_seq_one_letter_code
_entity_poly.pdbx_strand_id
1 'polypeptide(L)' 'PFGDTALLSGLHHYEQMRFLWMSDCKVSIQGCMELARKMPWLNVEIIRENSYDDRLVEKLYVYRSVAGPRKDMPPIVITL' A
#
# COMPACT_ATOMS: atom_id res chain seq x y z
N PRO A 1 14.10 0.85 -9.85
CA PRO A 1 13.04 -0.16 -10.10
C PRO A 1 12.39 -0.50 -8.76
N PHE A 2 11.07 -0.71 -8.72
CA PHE A 2 10.27 -0.91 -7.49
C PHE A 2 10.28 0.28 -6.51
N GLY A 3 9.60 1.37 -6.93
CA GLY A 3 9.32 2.56 -6.13
C GLY A 3 8.05 3.24 -6.63
N ASP A 4 7.80 4.49 -6.23
CA ASP A 4 6.53 5.19 -6.50
C ASP A 4 6.11 5.19 -7.98
N THR A 5 7.05 5.42 -8.90
CA THR A 5 6.76 5.39 -10.34
C THR A 5 6.24 4.02 -10.79
N ALA A 6 6.83 2.93 -10.28
CA ALA A 6 6.39 1.58 -10.62
C ALA A 6 5.02 1.27 -9.99
N LEU A 7 4.82 1.67 -8.74
CA LEU A 7 3.52 1.54 -8.05
C LEU A 7 2.41 2.27 -8.82
N LEU A 8 2.65 3.52 -9.21
CA LEU A 8 1.63 4.34 -9.87
C LEU A 8 1.46 4.01 -11.36
N SER A 9 2.41 3.32 -11.99
CA SER A 9 2.21 2.77 -13.35
C SER A 9 1.25 1.58 -13.39
N GLY A 10 1.05 0.89 -12.26
CA GLY A 10 0.26 -0.34 -12.18
C GLY A 10 -1.25 -0.17 -11.99
N LEU A 11 -1.76 1.07 -11.96
CA LEU A 11 -3.15 1.39 -11.57
C LEU A 11 -4.20 0.54 -12.32
N HIS A 12 -4.02 0.38 -13.63
CA HIS A 12 -4.97 -0.37 -14.47
C HIS A 12 -4.99 -1.89 -14.21
N HIS A 13 -4.00 -2.41 -13.49
CA HIS A 13 -3.87 -3.85 -13.21
C HIS A 13 -4.39 -4.24 -11.84
N TYR A 14 -4.36 -3.35 -10.85
CA TYR A 14 -4.62 -3.71 -9.45
C TYR A 14 -6.05 -4.19 -9.17
N GLU A 15 -7.03 -3.78 -9.98
CA GLU A 15 -8.41 -4.29 -9.86
C GLU A 15 -8.57 -5.76 -10.26
N GLN A 16 -7.68 -6.24 -11.14
CA GLN A 16 -7.70 -7.60 -11.67
C GLN A 16 -6.81 -8.54 -10.84
N MET A 17 -5.96 -7.97 -9.99
CA MET A 17 -5.11 -8.73 -9.08
C MET A 17 -5.83 -9.02 -7.78
N ARG A 18 -5.53 -10.18 -7.18
CA ARG A 18 -6.02 -10.50 -5.84
C ARG A 18 -5.36 -9.61 -4.78
N PHE A 19 -4.06 -9.38 -4.91
CA PHE A 19 -3.29 -8.49 -4.05
C PHE A 19 -1.94 -8.13 -4.70
N LEU A 20 -1.30 -7.09 -4.19
CA LEU A 20 0.08 -6.72 -4.40
C LEU A 20 0.79 -6.70 -3.05
N TRP A 21 2.00 -7.26 -3.01
CA TRP A 21 2.89 -7.20 -1.86
C TRP A 21 4.21 -6.57 -2.30
N MET A 22 4.67 -5.56 -1.58
CA MET A 22 5.98 -4.97 -1.76
C MET A 22 6.66 -4.86 -0.40
N SER A 23 7.91 -5.30 -0.31
CA SER A 23 8.71 -5.24 0.92
C SER A 23 10.09 -4.74 0.56
N ASP A 24 10.70 -3.94 1.43
CA ASP A 24 12.04 -3.39 1.23
C ASP A 24 12.22 -2.71 -0.15
N CYS A 25 11.18 -1.98 -0.56
CA CYS A 25 11.11 -1.26 -1.84
C CYS A 25 11.26 0.25 -1.60
N LYS A 26 11.65 1.00 -2.65
CA LYS A 26 11.78 2.46 -2.58
C LYS A 26 10.42 3.16 -2.77
N VAL A 27 9.41 2.70 -2.03
CA VAL A 27 8.05 3.26 -2.04
C VAL A 27 7.92 4.22 -0.88
N SER A 28 7.44 5.44 -1.16
CA SER A 28 7.20 6.46 -0.15
C SER A 28 5.77 6.38 0.39
N ILE A 29 5.55 6.91 1.60
CA ILE A 29 4.20 7.07 2.16
C ILE A 29 3.33 7.92 1.21
N GLN A 30 3.92 8.96 0.60
CA GLN A 30 3.21 9.83 -0.33
C GLN A 30 2.73 9.07 -1.58
N GLY A 31 3.55 8.15 -2.11
CA GLY A 31 3.16 7.27 -3.21
C GLY A 31 1.97 6.39 -2.84
N CYS A 32 1.96 5.84 -1.62
CA CYS A 32 0.82 5.07 -1.11
C CYS A 32 -0.45 5.92 -0.93
N MET A 33 -0.33 7.14 -0.40
CA MET A 33 -1.45 8.08 -0.30
C MET A 33 -2.02 8.45 -1.68
N GLU A 34 -1.15 8.65 -2.67
CA GLU A 34 -1.60 8.91 -4.04
C GLU A 34 -2.32 7.71 -4.65
N LEU A 35 -1.83 6.49 -4.41
CA LEU A 35 -2.49 5.26 -4.82
C LEU A 35 -3.89 5.15 -4.19
N ALA A 36 -4.01 5.31 -2.87
CA ALA A 36 -5.28 5.25 -2.14
C ALA A 36 -6.29 6.29 -2.67
N ARG A 37 -5.83 7.52 -2.93
CA ARG A 37 -6.65 8.59 -3.52
C ARG A 37 -7.15 8.25 -4.93
N LYS A 38 -6.29 7.65 -5.77
CA LYS A 38 -6.62 7.30 -7.15
C LYS A 38 -7.51 6.05 -7.25
N MET A 39 -7.38 5.12 -6.30
CA MET A 39 -8.00 3.80 -6.32
C MET A 39 -8.74 3.53 -4.99
N PRO A 40 -9.82 4.26 -4.67
CA PRO A 40 -10.49 4.18 -3.35
C PRO A 40 -11.17 2.84 -3.03
N TRP A 41 -11.22 1.91 -3.99
CA TRP A 41 -11.73 0.54 -3.82
C TRP A 41 -10.63 -0.47 -3.44
N LEU A 42 -9.39 -0.03 -3.32
CA LEU A 42 -8.27 -0.82 -2.81
C LEU A 42 -8.02 -0.45 -1.36
N ASN A 43 -7.83 -1.45 -0.51
CA ASN A 43 -7.22 -1.25 0.80
C ASN A 43 -5.71 -1.13 0.60
N VAL A 44 -5.12 -0.04 1.09
CA VAL A 44 -3.68 0.22 1.02
C VAL A 44 -3.12 0.14 2.44
N GLU A 45 -2.58 -1.02 2.80
CA GLU A 45 -2.05 -1.29 4.13
C GLU A 45 -0.52 -1.12 4.16
N ILE A 46 -0.06 -0.15 4.95
CA ILE A 46 1.34 0.05 5.31
C ILE A 46 1.63 -0.72 6.59
N ILE A 47 2.64 -1.57 6.60
CA ILE A 47 3.05 -2.36 7.75
C ILE A 47 4.44 -1.89 8.18
N ARG A 48 4.57 -1.41 9.42
CA ARG A 48 5.82 -0.91 10.01
C ARG A 48 6.26 -1.82 11.15
N GLU A 49 7.22 -2.69 10.88
CA GLU A 49 7.86 -3.55 11.87
C GLU A 49 9.00 -2.85 12.61
N ASN A 50 9.78 -2.00 11.93
CA ASN A 50 10.84 -1.21 12.56
C ASN A 50 10.66 0.30 12.29
N SER A 51 10.85 1.13 13.32
CA SER A 51 10.53 2.56 13.27
C SER A 51 11.69 3.43 12.77
N TYR A 52 12.58 2.93 11.91
CA TYR A 52 13.86 3.60 11.65
C TYR A 52 13.86 4.62 10.50
N ASP A 53 12.96 4.47 9.51
CA ASP A 53 12.84 5.43 8.41
C ASP A 53 11.36 5.76 8.14
N ASP A 54 10.94 6.96 8.55
CA ASP A 54 9.57 7.44 8.35
C ASP A 54 9.28 7.88 6.90
N ARG A 55 10.27 7.87 6.00
CA ARG A 55 10.09 8.34 4.62
C ARG A 55 9.64 7.24 3.67
N LEU A 56 10.11 6.02 3.89
CA LEU A 56 9.83 4.86 3.05
C LEU A 56 8.96 3.85 3.77
N VAL A 57 8.21 3.08 2.98
CA VAL A 57 7.33 2.04 3.48
C VAL A 57 8.12 0.74 3.57
N GLU A 58 8.19 0.15 4.77
CA GLU A 58 8.88 -1.14 4.95
C GLU A 58 8.17 -2.26 4.19
N LYS A 59 6.84 -2.34 4.36
CA LYS A 59 5.97 -3.31 3.73
C LYS A 59 4.66 -2.67 3.33
N LEU A 60 4.25 -2.94 2.09
CA LEU A 60 3.01 -2.48 1.50
C LEU A 60 2.19 -3.69 1.06
N TYR A 61 0.95 -3.74 1.54
CA TYR A 61 -0.04 -4.73 1.15
C TYR A 61 -1.25 -4.02 0.54
N VAL A 62 -1.49 -4.24 -0.75
CA VAL A 62 -2.61 -3.64 -1.48
C VAL A 62 -3.54 -4.73 -1.95
N TYR A 63 -4.83 -4.61 -1.70
CA TYR A 63 -5.80 -5.59 -2.16
C TYR A 63 -7.16 -4.96 -2.39
N ARG A 64 -7.89 -5.51 -3.37
CA ARG A 64 -9.28 -5.13 -3.63
C ARG A 64 -10.18 -5.75 -2.57
N SER A 65 -11.12 -4.97 -2.05
CA SER A 65 -12.15 -5.44 -1.12
C SER A 65 -13.50 -4.81 -1.45
N VAL A 66 -14.58 -5.59 -1.32
CA VAL A 66 -15.96 -5.05 -1.32
C VAL A 66 -16.45 -4.70 0.09
N ALA A 67 -15.72 -5.12 1.12
CA ALA A 67 -16.05 -4.86 2.52
C ALA A 67 -15.40 -3.57 3.06
N GLY A 68 -14.57 -2.90 2.25
CA GLY A 68 -13.76 -1.77 2.70
C GLY A 68 -12.63 -2.18 3.66
N PRO A 69 -12.12 -1.24 4.48
CA PRO A 69 -11.06 -1.49 5.45
C PRO A 69 -11.46 -2.50 6.53
N ARG A 70 -10.50 -3.36 6.92
CA ARG A 70 -10.69 -4.32 8.01
C ARG A 70 -10.59 -3.66 9.38
N LYS A 71 -11.27 -4.25 10.38
CA LYS A 71 -11.39 -3.69 11.74
C LYS A 71 -10.44 -4.30 12.77
N ASP A 72 -9.73 -5.36 12.39
CA ASP A 72 -8.82 -6.15 13.24
C ASP A 72 -7.34 -5.80 13.00
N MET A 73 -7.09 -4.54 12.63
CA MET A 73 -5.75 -4.02 12.35
C MET A 73 -4.90 -3.96 13.62
N PRO A 74 -3.73 -4.64 13.68
CA PRO A 74 -2.80 -4.44 14.78
C PRO A 74 -2.15 -3.04 14.68
N PRO A 75 -1.58 -2.50 15.78
CA PRO A 75 -1.08 -1.12 15.83
C PRO A 75 0.04 -0.79 14.82
N ILE A 76 0.74 -1.81 14.33
CA ILE A 76 1.84 -1.66 13.36
C ILE A 76 1.35 -1.46 11.92
N VAL A 77 0.05 -1.64 11.67
CA VAL A 77 -0.53 -1.45 10.33
C VAL A 77 -1.29 -0.13 10.29
N ILE A 78 -1.16 0.57 9.16
CA ILE A 78 -1.91 1.78 8.84
C ILE A 78 -2.61 1.52 7.51
N THR A 79 -3.93 1.65 7.49
CA THR A 79 -4.71 1.62 6.24
C THR A 79 -4.94 3.05 5.76
N LEU A 80 -4.59 3.32 4.50
CA LEU A 80 -4.79 4.60 3.81
C LEU A 80 -6.06 4.61 2.94
#